data_AF-A0A959FRX1-F1
#
_entry.id   AF-A0A959FRX1-F1
#
_cell.length_a   1.000
_cell.length_b   1.000
_cell.length_c   1.000
_cell.angle_alpha   90.00
_cell.angle_beta   90.00
_cell.angle_gamma   90.00
#
_symmetry.space_group_name_H-M   'P 1'
#
loop_
_entity.id
_entity.type
_entity.pdbx_description
1 polymer ?
#
loop_
_entity_poly.entity_id
_entity_poly.type
_entity_poly.pdbx_seq_one_letter_code
_entity_poly.pdbx_strand_id
1 'polypeptide(L)' 'MTTLTKESLAELSAHHAVPCLSLYQRTHRRHPDNREDPIRFRNLMKEMQASLMRSYPEDQTQGFLEPFDAIAHDREFWNH' A
#
# COMPACT_ATOMS: atom_id res chain seq x y z
N MET A 1 -1.83 -7.62 -16.00
CA MET A 1 -0.60 -7.10 -15.39
C MET A 1 -0.32 -5.74 -16.02
N THR A 2 -0.34 -4.67 -15.24
CA THR A 2 0.08 -3.34 -15.69
C THR A 2 1.60 -3.34 -15.84
N THR A 3 2.09 -2.89 -17.00
CA THR A 3 3.52 -2.76 -17.27
C THR A 3 3.98 -1.40 -16.78
N LEU A 4 5.08 -1.35 -16.04
CA LEU A 4 5.70 -0.07 -15.66
C LEU A 4 6.26 0.60 -16.92
N THR A 5 5.74 1.76 -17.30
CA THR A 5 6.22 2.52 -18.46
C THR A 5 7.12 3.67 -18.03
N LYS A 6 7.79 4.30 -19.01
CA LYS A 6 8.64 5.47 -18.78
C LYS A 6 7.80 6.66 -18.27
N GLU A 7 6.57 6.77 -18.76
CA GLU A 7 5.59 7.79 -18.36
C GLU A 7 5.17 7.59 -16.90
N SER A 8 4.81 6.36 -16.50
CA SER A 8 4.50 6.05 -15.10
C SER A 8 5.67 6.33 -14.17
N LEU A 9 6.90 6.05 -14.61
CA LEU A 9 8.10 6.36 -13.82
C LEU A 9 8.34 7.87 -13.69
N ALA A 10 8.10 8.63 -14.75
CA ALA A 10 8.20 10.09 -14.71
C ALA A 10 7.16 10.70 -13.76
N GLU A 11 5.92 10.18 -13.76
CA GLU A 11 4.86 10.59 -12.85
C GLU A 11 5.23 10.31 -11.38
N LEU A 12 5.69 9.09 -11.08
CA LEU A 12 6.13 8.72 -9.72
C LEU A 12 7.34 9.53 -9.24
N SER A 13 8.20 9.97 -10.15
CA SER A 13 9.43 10.73 -9.82
C SER A 13 9.22 12.25 -9.76
N ALA A 14 8.03 12.74 -10.11
CA ALA A 14 7.72 14.16 -10.04
C ALA A 14 7.74 14.70 -8.59
N HIS A 15 7.67 16.02 -8.43
CA HIS A 15 7.51 16.60 -7.10
C HIS A 15 6.09 16.35 -6.57
N HIS A 16 6.01 15.68 -5.43
CA HIS A 16 4.77 15.36 -4.75
C HIS A 16 4.73 16.00 -3.36
N ALA A 17 3.52 16.24 -2.86
CA ALA A 17 3.33 16.64 -1.48
C ALA A 17 3.80 15.51 -0.55
N VAL A 18 4.49 15.87 0.53
CA VAL A 18 4.94 14.91 1.55
C VAL A 18 3.80 14.60 2.53
N PRO A 19 3.74 13.37 3.09
CA PRO A 19 4.66 12.26 2.87
C PRO A 19 4.32 11.44 1.61
N CYS A 20 5.36 10.97 0.90
CA CYS A 20 5.20 9.93 -0.13
C CYS A 20 5.28 8.55 0.53
N LEU A 21 4.25 7.72 0.34
CA LEU A 21 4.15 6.40 0.95
C LEU A 21 4.25 5.30 -0.11
N SER A 22 5.14 4.35 0.14
CA SER A 22 5.31 3.16 -0.70
C SER A 22 5.31 1.92 0.18
N LEU A 23 4.49 0.93 -0.18
CA LEU A 23 4.42 -0.36 0.51
C LEU A 23 4.79 -1.47 -0.47
N TYR A 24 5.84 -2.21 -0.15
CA TYR A 24 6.34 -3.31 -0.99
C TYR A 24 6.05 -4.65 -0.31
N GLN A 25 5.30 -5.51 -0.99
CA GLN A 25 4.99 -6.84 -0.53
C GLN A 25 5.24 -7.86 -1.65
N ARG A 26 5.84 -9.00 -1.30
CA ARG A 26 5.85 -10.17 -2.18
C ARG A 26 4.46 -10.81 -2.16
N THR A 27 3.82 -10.93 -3.32
CA THR A 27 2.55 -11.62 -3.50
C THR A 27 2.74 -13.01 -4.12
N HIS A 28 1.91 -13.97 -3.73
CA HIS A 28 1.99 -15.35 -4.18
C HIS A 28 0.91 -15.59 -5.24
N ARG A 29 1.31 -15.98 -6.46
CA ARG A 29 0.38 -16.14 -7.61
C ARG A 29 -0.42 -17.45 -7.60
N ARG A 30 -0.29 -18.28 -6.57
CA ARG A 30 -0.92 -19.61 -6.52
C ARG A 30 -1.57 -19.82 -5.16
N HIS A 31 -2.78 -20.36 -5.16
CA HIS A 31 -3.37 -20.95 -3.97
C HIS A 31 -2.51 -22.14 -3.48
N PRO A 32 -2.43 -22.38 -2.16
CA PRO A 32 -3.13 -21.68 -1.07
C PRO A 32 -2.40 -20.44 -0.51
N ASP A 33 -1.19 -20.16 -0.97
CA ASP A 33 -0.25 -19.21 -0.35
C ASP A 33 -0.72 -17.74 -0.43
N ASN A 34 -1.57 -17.39 -1.41
CA ASN A 34 -2.17 -16.06 -1.53
C ASN A 34 -3.14 -15.68 -0.39
N ARG A 35 -3.60 -16.64 0.42
CA ARG A 35 -4.49 -16.38 1.56
C ARG A 35 -3.83 -15.54 2.65
N GLU A 36 -2.50 -15.59 2.72
CA GLU A 36 -1.72 -14.80 3.68
C GLU A 36 -1.43 -13.39 3.19
N ASP A 37 -1.51 -13.13 1.88
CA ASP A 37 -1.13 -11.84 1.31
C ASP A 37 -1.96 -10.66 1.88
N PRO A 38 -3.30 -10.76 2.05
CA PRO A 38 -4.07 -9.70 2.73
C PRO A 38 -3.66 -9.52 4.20
N ILE A 39 -3.25 -10.59 4.86
CA ILE A 39 -2.84 -10.55 6.28
C ILE A 39 -1.49 -9.83 6.39
N ARG A 40 -0.53 -10.20 5.53
CA ARG A 40 0.80 -9.56 5.46
C ARG A 40 0.67 -8.08 5.13
N PHE A 41 -0.24 -7.72 4.22
CA PHE A 41 -0.49 -6.33 3.85
C PHE A 41 -1.01 -5.51 5.03
N ARG A 42 -2.00 -6.03 5.77
CA ARG A 42 -2.50 -5.37 6.98
C ARG A 42 -1.43 -5.23 8.07
N ASN A 43 -0.48 -6.16 8.17
CA ASN A 43 0.63 -6.03 9.11
C ASN A 43 1.60 -4.91 8.68
N LEU A 44 1.94 -4.83 7.38
CA LEU A 44 2.76 -3.73 6.84
C LEU A 44 2.08 -2.37 7.01
N MET A 45 0.75 -2.30 6.82
CA MET A 45 -0.01 -1.07 7.10
C MET A 45 0.07 -0.64 8.56
N LYS A 46 -0.01 -1.58 9.52
CA LYS A 46 0.15 -1.25 10.95
C LYS A 46 1.53 -0.69 11.26
N GLU A 47 2.59 -1.26 10.66
CA GLU A 47 3.95 -0.73 10.80
C GLU A 47 4.08 0.68 10.20
N MET A 48 3.48 0.91 9.03
CA MET A 48 3.44 2.22 8.38
C MET A 48 2.68 3.24 9.24
N GLN A 49 1.51 2.88 9.76
CA GLN A 49 0.72 3.71 10.67
C GLN A 49 1.52 4.10 11.91
N ALA A 50 2.14 3.12 12.58
CA ALA A 50 2.97 3.37 13.75
C ALA A 50 4.14 4.31 13.43
N SER A 51 4.72 4.21 12.23
CA SER A 51 5.78 5.12 11.79
C SER A 51 5.28 6.55 11.57
N LEU A 52 4.11 6.71 10.93
CA LEU A 52 3.49 8.01 10.64
C LEU A 52 3.05 8.74 11.91
N MET A 53 2.46 8.03 12.88
CA MET A 53 2.02 8.61 14.16
C MET A 53 3.16 9.21 15.00
N ARG A 54 4.43 8.94 14.65
CA ARG A 54 5.58 9.61 15.29
C ARG A 54 5.77 11.07 14.85
N SER A 55 5.24 11.43 13.68
CA SER A 55 5.48 12.73 13.05
C SER A 55 4.20 13.47 12.64
N TYR A 56 3.07 12.76 12.56
CA TYR A 56 1.80 13.30 12.12
C TYR A 56 0.69 13.01 13.15
N PRO A 57 -0.28 13.93 13.31
CA PRO A 57 -1.51 13.67 14.05
C PRO A 57 -2.27 12.43 13.54
N GLU A 58 -3.12 11.87 14.40
CA GLU A 58 -3.88 10.65 14.09
C GLU A 58 -4.84 10.84 12.91
N ASP A 59 -5.56 11.96 12.86
CA ASP A 59 -6.48 12.31 11.78
C ASP A 59 -5.77 12.43 10.42
N GLN A 60 -4.61 13.08 10.39
CA GLN A 60 -3.77 13.15 9.19
C GLN A 60 -3.22 11.78 8.79
N THR A 61 -2.75 10.99 9.76
CA THR A 61 -2.25 9.64 9.51
C THR A 61 -3.33 8.77 8.88
N GLN A 62 -4.56 8.84 9.38
CA GLN A 62 -5.67 8.08 8.84
C GLN A 62 -6.02 8.52 7.41
N GLY A 63 -5.98 9.82 7.12
CA GLY A 63 -6.13 10.33 5.76
C GLY A 63 -5.06 9.80 4.79
N PHE A 64 -3.81 9.66 5.22
CA PHE A 64 -2.75 9.08 4.38
C PHE A 64 -2.93 7.58 4.12
N LEU A 65 -3.55 6.85 5.05
CA LEU A 65 -3.73 5.40 4.97
C LEU A 65 -5.02 4.96 4.27
N GLU A 66 -5.99 5.86 4.09
CA GLU A 66 -7.28 5.57 3.46
C GLU A 66 -7.14 4.85 2.08
N PRO A 67 -6.22 5.25 1.17
CA PRO A 67 -6.05 4.53 -0.10
C PRO A 67 -5.57 3.09 0.08
N PHE A 68 -4.75 2.83 1.11
CA PHE A 68 -4.26 1.49 1.43
C PHE A 68 -5.37 0.65 2.07
N ASP A 69 -6.20 1.24 2.94
CA ASP A 69 -7.34 0.56 3.55
C ASP A 69 -8.36 0.11 2.50
N ALA A 70 -8.58 0.90 1.45
CA ALA A 70 -9.43 0.50 0.33
C ALA A 70 -8.91 -0.79 -0.34
N ILE A 71 -7.60 -0.89 -0.58
CA ILE A 71 -6.96 -2.10 -1.13
C ILE A 71 -7.03 -3.27 -0.15
N ALA A 72 -6.85 -3.04 1.16
CA ALA A 72 -6.90 -4.09 2.17
C ALA A 72 -8.25 -4.84 2.21
N HIS A 73 -9.34 -4.15 1.86
CA HIS A 73 -10.70 -4.68 1.84
C HIS A 73 -11.18 -5.13 0.44
N ASP A 74 -10.39 -4.89 -0.61
CA ASP A 74 -10.71 -5.28 -1.98
C ASP A 74 -10.48 -6.79 -2.19
N ARG A 75 -11.57 -7.57 -2.11
CA ARG A 75 -11.52 -9.02 -2.34
C ARG A 75 -11.16 -9.39 -3.77
N GLU A 76 -11.49 -8.58 -4.76
CA GLU A 76 -11.18 -8.88 -6.16
C GLU A 76 -9.67 -8.77 -6.36
N PHE A 77 -9.07 -7.68 -5.88
CA PHE A 77 -7.61 -7.47 -5.89
C PHE A 77 -6.82 -8.65 -5.32
N TRP A 78 -7.25 -9.21 -4.17
CA TRP A 78 -6.53 -10.31 -3.50
C TRP A 78 -6.79 -11.70 -4.09
N ASN A 79 -7.80 -11.87 -4.94
CA ASN A 79 -8.14 -13.17 -5.54
C ASN A 79 -7.54 -13.38 -6.94
N HIS A 80 -6.73 -12.43 -7.44
CA HIS A 80 -6.12 -12.45 -8.79
C HIS A 80 -4.64 -12.86 -8.84
#